data_AF-A0A8J4KI45-F1
#
_entry.id   AF-A0A8J4KI45-F1
#
_cell.length_a   1.000
_cell.length_b   1.000
_cell.length_c   1.000
_cell.angle_alpha   90.00
_cell.angle_beta   90.00
_cell.angle_gamma   90.00
#
_symmetry.space_group_name_H-M   'P 1'
#
loop_
_entity.id
_entity.type
_entity.pdbx_description
1 polymer ?
#
loop_
_entity_poly.entity_id
_entity_poly.type
_entity_poly.pdbx_seq_one_letter_code
_entity_poly.pdbx_strand_id
1 'polypeptide(L)'
;MRHLLHMASYSSQTNMHARNLAIVWAPNLLRSKDIEATGFNGTAAFMEVRVQSIVVEFILTHVEQLFRDAPLHGTSWPGNGAGG
;
A
#
# COMPACT_ATOMS: atom_id res chain seq x y z
N MET A 1 -1.35 3.74 -2.52
CA MET A 1 -1.52 3.97 -1.06
C MET A 1 -2.58 5.01 -0.73
N ARG A 2 -2.59 6.21 -1.34
CA ARG A 2 -3.62 7.24 -1.10
C ARG A 2 -5.08 6.74 -1.27
N HIS A 3 -5.35 5.89 -2.26
CA HIS A 3 -6.68 5.28 -2.42
C HIS A 3 -7.09 4.37 -1.24
N LEU A 4 -6.17 3.55 -0.72
CA LEU A 4 -6.44 2.71 0.45
C LEU A 4 -6.65 3.58 1.71
N LEU A 5 -5.91 4.67 1.86
CA LEU A 5 -6.13 5.66 2.92
C LEU A 5 -7.53 6.30 2.82
N HIS A 6 -7.96 6.67 1.60
CA HIS A 6 -9.30 7.17 1.36
C HIS A 6 -10.36 6.13 1.78
N MET A 7 -10.21 4.87 1.41
CA MET A 7 -11.15 3.84 1.87
C MET A 7 -11.19 3.73 3.40
N ALA A 8 -10.03 3.84 4.07
CA ALA A 8 -9.95 3.83 5.52
C ALA A 8 -10.69 5.00 6.18
N SER A 9 -10.86 6.16 5.52
CA SER A 9 -11.64 7.27 6.07
C SER A 9 -13.14 6.97 6.17
N TYR A 10 -13.63 5.94 5.46
CA TYR A 10 -15.00 5.42 5.58
C TYR A 10 -15.09 4.18 6.48
N SER A 11 -14.11 3.94 7.36
CA SER A 11 -14.09 2.73 8.21
C SER A 11 -15.30 2.61 9.13
N SER A 12 -15.92 3.72 9.55
CA SER A 12 -17.14 3.71 10.37
C SER A 12 -18.34 3.07 9.67
N GLN A 13 -18.36 3.07 8.34
CA GLN A 13 -19.45 2.50 7.53
C GLN A 13 -19.07 1.12 6.96
N THR A 14 -17.80 0.94 6.61
CA THR A 14 -17.31 -0.28 5.93
C THR A 14 -16.67 -1.29 6.86
N ASN A 15 -16.38 -0.93 8.11
CA ASN A 15 -15.50 -1.66 9.03
C ASN A 15 -14.07 -1.92 8.50
N MET A 16 -13.65 -1.22 7.44
CA MET A 16 -12.33 -1.36 6.84
C MET A 16 -11.34 -0.34 7.39
N HIS A 17 -10.85 -0.58 8.60
CA HIS A 17 -9.76 0.19 9.19
C HIS A 17 -8.45 -0.05 8.44
N ALA A 18 -7.46 0.86 8.61
CA ALA A 18 -6.13 0.71 8.00
C ALA A 18 -5.49 -0.65 8.29
N ARG A 19 -5.67 -1.19 9.51
CA ARG A 19 -5.23 -2.54 9.88
C ARG A 19 -5.88 -3.65 9.05
N ASN A 20 -7.20 -3.58 8.87
CA ASN A 20 -7.94 -4.59 8.09
C ASN A 20 -7.55 -4.52 6.61
N LEU A 21 -7.40 -3.29 6.09
CA LEU A 21 -6.90 -3.06 4.74
C LEU A 21 -5.47 -3.59 4.57
N ALA A 22 -4.59 -3.40 5.56
CA ALA A 22 -3.23 -3.91 5.50
C ALA A 22 -3.17 -5.44 5.40
N ILE A 23 -3.99 -6.15 6.17
CA ILE A 23 -4.05 -7.62 6.14
C ILE A 23 -4.44 -8.13 4.74
N VAL A 24 -5.48 -7.54 4.13
CA VAL A 24 -5.99 -8.04 2.83
C VAL A 24 -5.13 -7.59 1.64
N TRP A 25 -4.48 -6.43 1.74
CA TRP A 25 -3.67 -5.88 0.65
C TRP A 25 -2.19 -6.27 0.72
N ALA A 26 -1.67 -6.65 1.89
CA ALA A 26 -0.26 -7.03 2.06
C ALA A 26 0.23 -8.10 1.06
N PRO A 27 -0.49 -9.23 0.86
CA PRO A 27 -0.06 -10.25 -0.10
C PRO A 27 -0.09 -9.76 -1.55
N ASN A 28 -0.82 -8.68 -1.86
CA ASN A 28 -0.91 -8.11 -3.20
C ASN A 28 0.13 -7.03 -3.46
N LEU A 29 0.53 -6.29 -2.42
CA LEU A 29 1.46 -5.17 -2.51
C LEU A 29 2.93 -5.58 -2.34
N LEU A 30 3.18 -6.64 -1.56
CA LEU A 30 4.52 -7.12 -1.23
C LEU A 30 4.81 -8.51 -1.82
N ARG A 31 4.44 -8.71 -3.09
CA ARG A 31 4.83 -9.91 -3.84
C ARG A 31 6.29 -9.78 -4.28
N SER A 32 7.13 -10.74 -3.90
CA SER A 32 8.48 -10.86 -4.46
C SER A 32 8.69 -12.28 -5.00
N LYS A 33 9.54 -12.39 -6.04
CA LYS A 33 9.88 -13.70 -6.62
C LYS A 33 10.56 -14.63 -5.62
N ASP A 34 11.34 -14.06 -4.70
CA ASP A 34 12.02 -14.83 -3.66
C ASP A 34 11.02 -15.39 -2.66
N ILE A 35 9.98 -14.63 -2.31
CA ILE A 35 8.91 -15.07 -1.41
C ILE A 35 8.11 -16.24 -1.99
N GLU A 36 7.92 -16.27 -3.31
CA GLU A 36 7.26 -17.39 -4.00
C GLU A 36 8.20 -18.58 -4.21
N ALA A 37 9.50 -18.34 -4.41
CA ALA A 37 10.51 -19.36 -4.68
C ALA A 37 10.98 -20.09 -3.42
N THR A 38 11.06 -19.39 -2.29
CA THR A 38 11.32 -20.02 -1.00
C THR A 38 10.03 -20.68 -0.53
N GLY A 39 9.92 -22.00 -0.73
CA GLY A 39 8.92 -22.81 -0.05
C GLY A 39 9.14 -22.73 1.46
N PHE A 40 8.63 -21.68 2.09
CA PHE A 40 8.78 -21.46 3.51
C PHE A 40 8.18 -22.64 4.28
N ASN A 41 8.90 -23.11 5.30
CA ASN A 41 8.28 -23.97 6.31
C ASN A 41 7.11 -23.20 6.95
N GLY A 42 6.06 -23.92 7.39
CA GLY A 42 4.79 -23.30 7.79
C GLY A 42 4.94 -22.12 8.77
N THR A 43 5.84 -22.24 9.75
CA THR A 43 6.11 -21.16 10.72
C THR A 43 6.74 -19.91 10.08
N ALA A 44 7.71 -20.07 9.18
CA ALA A 44 8.33 -18.94 8.49
C ALA A 44 7.34 -18.22 7.57
N ALA A 45 6.46 -18.97 6.89
CA ALA A 45 5.41 -18.41 6.05
C ALA A 45 4.44 -17.53 6.86
N PHE A 46 4.00 -18.00 8.03
CA PHE A 46 3.11 -17.22 8.92
C PHE A 46 3.78 -15.94 9.43
N MET A 47 5.06 -16.03 9.80
CA MET A 47 5.82 -14.86 10.26
C MET A 47 5.95 -13.82 9.15
N GLU A 48 6.19 -14.26 7.91
CA GLU A 48 6.30 -13.34 6.79
C GLU A 48 4.98 -12.66 6.46
N VAL A 49 3.86 -13.39 6.41
CA VAL A 49 2.52 -12.79 6.20
C VAL A 49 2.23 -11.71 7.25
N ARG A 50 2.64 -11.94 8.51
CA ARG A 50 2.53 -10.96 9.58
C ARG A 50 3.42 -9.73 9.31
N VAL A 51 4.68 -9.94 8.93
CA VAL A 51 5.61 -8.83 8.62
C VAL A 51 5.08 -7.99 7.47
N GLN A 52 4.61 -8.61 6.39
CA GLN A 52 4.02 -7.90 5.24
C GLN A 52 2.82 -7.04 5.68
N SER A 53 1.93 -7.59 6.51
CA SER A 53 0.78 -6.86 7.04
C SER A 53 1.19 -5.66 7.89
N ILE A 54 2.20 -5.81 8.76
CA ILE A 54 2.73 -4.71 9.58
C ILE A 54 3.34 -3.61 8.70
N VAL A 55 4.14 -3.99 7.71
CA VAL A 55 4.77 -3.04 6.78
C VAL A 55 3.70 -2.26 6.03
N VAL A 56 2.66 -2.92 5.50
CA VAL A 56 1.58 -2.22 4.80
C VAL A 56 0.77 -1.33 5.75
N GLU A 57 0.48 -1.75 6.99
CA GLU A 57 -0.20 -0.91 7.99
C GLU A 57 0.63 0.35 8.29
N PHE A 58 1.95 0.20 8.45
CA PHE A 58 2.86 1.32 8.64
C PHE A 58 2.81 2.29 7.45
N ILE A 59 2.92 1.77 6.23
CA ILE A 59 2.86 2.61 5.02
C ILE A 59 1.49 3.32 4.94
N LEU A 60 0.38 2.64 5.25
CA LEU A 60 -0.97 3.23 5.22
C LEU A 60 -1.19 4.32 6.27
N THR A 61 -0.63 4.16 7.46
CA THR A 61 -0.76 5.14 8.55
C THR A 61 0.17 6.35 8.36
N HIS A 62 1.20 6.23 7.52
CA HIS A 62 2.19 7.28 7.26
C HIS A 62 2.22 7.76 5.80
N VAL A 63 1.16 7.51 5.00
CA VAL A 63 1.13 7.82 3.56
C VAL A 63 1.51 9.27 3.26
N GLU A 64 0.98 10.23 4.01
CA GLU A 64 1.24 11.66 3.78
C GLU A 64 2.69 12.06 4.10
N GLN A 65 3.37 11.33 4.97
CA GLN A 65 4.78 11.57 5.29
C GLN A 65 5.70 10.89 4.27
N LEU A 66 5.39 9.65 3.89
CA LEU A 66 6.20 8.84 2.98
C LEU A 66 6.08 9.28 1.52
N PHE A 67 4.92 9.79 1.11
CA PHE A 67 4.61 10.09 -0.30
C PHE A 67 4.23 11.56 -0.53
N ARG A 68 4.62 12.47 0.37
CA ARG A 68 4.29 13.91 0.29
C ARG A 68 4.52 14.49 -1.11
N ASP A 69 5.71 14.25 -1.65
CA ASP A 69 6.16 14.81 -2.94
C ASP A 69 5.93 13.85 -4.11
N ALA A 70 5.29 12.71 -3.89
CA ALA A 70 5.02 11.76 -4.95
C ALA A 70 3.96 12.34 -5.90
N PRO A 71 4.26 12.45 -7.21
CA PRO A 71 3.31 12.94 -8.19
C PRO A 71 2.01 12.13 -8.13
N LEU A 72 0.89 12.82 -7.94
CA LEU A 72 -0.42 12.25 -8.24
C LEU A 72 -0.48 12.13 -9.76
N HIS A 73 -0.17 10.95 -10.30
CA HIS A 73 -0.26 10.71 -11.73
C HIS A 73 -1.71 10.97 -12.17
N GLY A 74 -1.95 12.16 -12.75
CA GLY A 74 -3.28 12.71 -13.00
C GLY A 74 -3.31 14.23 -13.23
N THR A 75 -2.31 15.00 -12.80
CA THR A 75 -2.25 16.45 -13.06
C THR A 75 -0.95 16.89 -13.73
N SER A 76 -1.12 17.35 -14.97
CA SER A 76 -0.26 18.19 -15.82
C SER A 76 1.16 17.71 -16.17
N TRP A 77 1.28 17.23 -17.41
CA TRP A 77 2.50 17.30 -18.20
C TRP A 77 2.90 18.79 -18.40
N PRO A 78 4.15 19.20 -18.11
CA PRO A 78 4.60 20.56 -18.37
C PRO A 78 5.06 20.63 -19.83
N GLY A 79 4.13 20.80 -20.77
CA GLY A 79 4.53 20.75 -22.18
C GLY A 79 3.53 21.26 -23.22
N ASN A 80 2.54 22.09 -22.85
CA ASN A 80 1.81 22.81 -23.89
C ASN A 80 1.58 24.27 -23.50
N GLY A 81 2.68 25.01 -23.62
CA GLY A 81 2.73 26.46 -23.48
C GLY A 81 3.88 26.98 -24.33
N ALA A 82 3.79 26.82 -25.65
CA ALA A 82 4.61 27.57 -26.60
C ALA A 82 4.00 27.54 -28.01
N GLY A 83 3.49 28.68 -28.46
CA GLY A 83 3.49 29.03 -29.88
C GLY A 83 2.17 29.53 -30.46
N GLY A 84 2.12 30.84 -30.75
CA GLY A 84 1.35 31.44 -31.85
C GLY A 84 -0.07 31.90 -31.53
#